data_AF-A0A928TSA2-F1
#
_entry.id   AF-A0A928TSA2-F1
#
_cell.length_a   1.000
_cell.length_b   1.000
_cell.length_c   1.000
_cell.angle_alpha   90.00
_cell.angle_beta   90.00
_cell.angle_gamma   90.00
#
_symmetry.space_group_name_H-M   'P 1'
#
loop_
_entity.id
_entity.type
_entity.pdbx_description
1 polymer ?
#
loop_
_entity_poly.entity_id
_entity_poly.type
_entity_poly.pdbx_seq_one_letter_code
_entity_poly.pdbx_strand_id
1 'polypeptide(L)'
;MSFERNTIVEKFDATEDFAPWVKRAASEVSRHIGFELDGELHRRFIYDPNKNWRYRFLGIFQGKPALLRIENIKLEIDEENIRQSFRAQCKGSRVRPPETFLSEPFDETKGYAYTVDEYVDAPSLFDPAGSPETAAESFAPFYRELRKTVTKPF
;
A
#
# COMPACT_ATOMS: atom_id res chain seq x y z
N MET A 1 -18.76 -13.81 -21.12
CA MET A 1 -18.05 -12.98 -20.13
C MET A 1 -17.00 -12.20 -20.89
N SER A 2 -17.12 -10.88 -20.93
CA SER A 2 -16.08 -10.00 -21.47
C SER A 2 -14.96 -9.95 -20.45
N PHE A 3 -13.75 -10.38 -20.79
CA PHE A 3 -12.58 -10.04 -19.99
C PHE A 3 -12.39 -8.53 -20.14
N GLU A 4 -12.70 -7.76 -19.11
CA GLU A 4 -12.27 -6.35 -19.04
C GLU A 4 -10.76 -6.34 -19.33
N ARG A 5 -10.35 -5.56 -20.34
CA ARG A 5 -8.93 -5.35 -20.61
C ARG A 5 -8.32 -4.77 -19.35
N ASN A 6 -7.33 -5.44 -18.79
CA ASN A 6 -6.53 -4.89 -17.71
C ASN A 6 -5.75 -3.68 -18.26
N THR A 7 -6.25 -2.46 -18.00
CA THR A 7 -5.66 -1.22 -18.54
C THR A 7 -4.49 -0.71 -17.70
N ILE A 8 -4.09 -1.44 -16.65
CA ILE A 8 -3.00 -1.00 -15.76
C ILE A 8 -1.69 -0.75 -16.51
N VAL A 9 -1.40 -1.54 -17.55
CA VAL A 9 -0.19 -1.39 -18.37
C VAL A 9 -0.27 -0.11 -19.21
N GLU A 10 -1.42 0.17 -19.83
CA GLU A 10 -1.63 1.38 -20.62
C GLU A 10 -1.54 2.65 -19.75
N LYS A 11 -2.16 2.61 -18.56
CA LYS A 11 -2.08 3.69 -17.57
C LYS A 11 -0.66 3.89 -17.06
N PHE A 12 0.08 2.79 -16.84
CA PHE A 12 1.48 2.83 -16.44
C PHE A 12 2.37 3.43 -17.52
N ASP A 13 2.21 3.03 -18.78
CA ASP A 13 3.02 3.56 -19.89
C ASP A 13 2.86 5.07 -20.04
N ALA A 14 1.64 5.57 -19.81
CA ALA A 14 1.32 6.99 -19.78
C ALA A 14 1.82 7.72 -18.53
N THR A 15 2.22 7.02 -17.48
CA THR A 15 2.66 7.62 -16.21
C THR A 15 4.15 8.00 -16.27
N GLU A 16 4.44 9.22 -15.87
CA GLU A 16 5.80 9.72 -15.67
C GLU A 16 6.39 9.24 -14.33
N ASP A 17 7.72 9.23 -14.21
CA ASP A 17 8.38 8.95 -12.93
C ASP A 17 7.93 9.97 -11.87
N PHE A 18 7.49 9.48 -10.72
CA PHE A 18 6.98 10.33 -9.64
C PHE A 18 8.09 10.98 -8.82
N ALA A 19 9.33 10.48 -8.93
CA ALA A 19 10.46 10.94 -8.12
C ALA A 19 10.67 12.47 -8.11
N PRO A 20 10.52 13.21 -9.23
CA PRO A 20 10.68 14.66 -9.24
C PRO A 20 9.63 15.40 -8.38
N TRP A 21 8.46 14.80 -8.19
CA TRP A 21 7.30 15.45 -7.58
C TRP A 21 7.03 14.98 -6.15
N VAL A 22 7.53 13.80 -5.75
CA VAL A 22 7.16 13.16 -4.49
C VAL A 22 7.47 14.02 -3.26
N LYS A 23 8.60 14.72 -3.22
CA LYS A 23 8.95 15.56 -2.05
C LYS A 23 7.95 16.70 -1.85
N ARG A 24 7.48 17.30 -2.96
CA ARG A 24 6.44 18.34 -2.93
C ARG A 24 5.12 17.73 -2.47
N ALA A 25 4.69 16.63 -3.09
CA ALA A 25 3.44 15.95 -2.74
C ALA A 25 3.42 15.52 -1.26
N ALA A 26 4.50 14.91 -0.76
CA ALA A 26 4.61 14.50 0.64
C ALA A 26 4.55 15.69 1.60
N SER A 27 5.18 16.82 1.26
CA SER A 27 5.14 18.03 2.07
C SER A 27 3.75 18.68 2.07
N GLU A 28 3.07 18.70 0.93
CA GLU A 28 1.69 19.18 0.78
C GLU A 28 0.72 18.34 1.62
N VAL A 29 0.76 17.02 1.46
CA VAL A 29 -0.06 16.07 2.21
C VAL A 29 0.22 16.20 3.71
N SER A 30 1.49 16.21 4.10
CA SER A 30 1.89 16.31 5.51
C SER A 30 1.34 17.55 6.19
N ARG A 31 1.45 18.72 5.53
CA ARG A 31 0.88 19.97 6.03
C ARG A 31 -0.65 19.96 6.05
N HIS A 32 -1.28 19.34 5.05
CA HIS A 32 -2.73 19.29 4.95
C HIS A 32 -3.37 18.46 6.05
N ILE A 33 -2.78 17.30 6.37
CA ILE A 33 -3.37 16.33 7.30
C ILE A 33 -2.72 16.35 8.69
N GLY A 34 -1.64 17.09 8.88
CA GLY A 34 -0.88 17.10 10.14
C GLY A 34 -0.07 15.83 10.35
N PHE A 35 0.53 15.29 9.28
CA PHE A 35 1.47 14.17 9.36
C PHE A 35 2.88 14.71 9.57
N GLU A 36 3.60 14.20 10.57
CA GLU A 36 4.98 14.57 10.85
C GLU A 36 5.92 13.57 10.17
N LEU A 37 6.53 13.98 9.06
CA LEU A 37 7.35 13.10 8.23
C LEU A 37 8.73 12.88 8.87
N ASP A 38 9.11 11.62 9.06
CA ASP A 38 10.39 11.20 9.64
C ASP A 38 11.39 10.80 8.55
N GLY A 39 10.99 9.88 7.65
CA GLY A 39 11.86 9.42 6.57
C GLY A 39 11.18 8.56 5.52
N GLU A 40 11.83 8.38 4.38
CA GLU A 40 11.41 7.42 3.35
C GLU A 40 11.74 5.99 3.80
N LEU A 41 10.75 5.11 3.78
CA LEU A 41 10.94 3.69 4.07
C LEU A 41 11.25 2.90 2.80
N HIS A 42 10.48 3.14 1.74
CA HIS A 42 10.50 2.31 0.55
C HIS A 42 9.81 3.00 -0.63
N ARG A 43 10.25 2.67 -1.84
CA ARG A 43 9.62 3.05 -3.10
C ARG A 43 9.42 1.84 -3.99
N ARG A 44 8.34 1.84 -4.78
CA ARG A 44 8.00 0.75 -5.68
C ARG A 44 8.16 1.18 -7.14
N PHE A 45 8.66 0.24 -7.92
CA PHE A 45 8.66 0.22 -9.37
C PHE A 45 7.52 -0.68 -9.84
N ILE A 46 6.91 -0.36 -10.98
CA ILE A 46 6.01 -1.25 -11.73
C ILE A 46 6.63 -1.36 -13.12
N TYR A 47 6.89 -2.57 -13.61
CA TYR A 47 7.33 -2.91 -14.98
C TYR A 47 8.55 -2.20 -15.59
N ASP A 48 8.99 -1.05 -15.07
CA ASP A 48 10.18 -0.28 -15.44
C ASP A 48 10.96 0.08 -14.17
N PRO A 49 12.22 -0.37 -14.02
CA PRO A 49 13.06 -0.03 -12.87
C PRO A 49 13.41 1.47 -12.77
N ASN A 50 13.11 2.27 -13.79
CA ASN A 50 13.38 3.71 -13.79
C ASN A 50 12.16 4.56 -13.43
N LYS A 51 10.96 3.96 -13.32
CA LYS A 51 9.73 4.69 -12.99
C LYS A 51 9.25 4.32 -11.59
N ASN A 52 9.43 5.24 -10.65
CA ASN A 52 8.83 5.13 -9.33
C ASN A 52 7.41 5.67 -9.40
N TRP A 53 6.46 4.89 -8.90
CA TRP A 53 5.06 5.30 -8.92
C TRP A 53 4.45 5.39 -7.53
N ARG A 54 5.10 4.80 -6.53
CA ARG A 54 4.62 4.78 -5.14
C ARG A 54 5.78 4.91 -4.16
N TYR A 55 5.58 5.77 -3.18
CA TYR A 55 6.50 6.01 -2.08
C TYR A 55 5.80 5.74 -0.74
N ARG A 56 6.57 5.26 0.24
CA ARG A 56 6.14 5.04 1.62
C ARG A 56 7.08 5.79 2.54
N PHE A 57 6.51 6.61 3.41
CA PHE A 57 7.20 7.40 4.41
C PHE A 57 6.77 6.96 5.81
N LEU A 58 7.72 6.85 6.72
CA LEU A 58 7.46 6.75 8.15
C LEU A 58 7.22 8.15 8.71
N GLY A 59 6.37 8.23 9.73
CA GLY A 59 6.16 9.45 10.48
C GLY A 59 5.20 9.26 11.63
N ILE A 60 4.70 10.38 12.15
CA ILE A 60 3.70 10.42 13.22
C ILE A 60 2.40 11.01 12.67
N PHE A 61 1.28 10.34 12.95
CA PHE A 61 -0.06 10.84 12.68
C PHE A 61 -0.90 10.72 13.95
N GLN A 62 -1.53 11.83 14.37
CA GLN A 62 -2.35 11.88 15.60
C GLN A 62 -1.61 11.31 16.84
N GLY A 63 -0.31 11.58 16.95
CA GLY A 63 0.54 11.13 18.06
C GLY A 63 0.93 9.65 18.04
N LYS A 64 0.70 8.93 16.93
CA LYS A 64 1.08 7.52 16.77
C LYS A 64 1.99 7.30 15.56
N PRO A 65 2.92 6.33 15.61
CA PRO A 65 3.65 5.88 14.44
C PRO A 65 2.70 5.46 13.32
N ALA A 66 2.93 6.02 12.13
CA ALA A 66 2.08 5.81 10.98
C ALA A 66 2.92 5.80 9.69
N LEU A 67 2.33 5.24 8.65
CA LEU A 67 2.92 5.16 7.33
C LEU A 67 2.11 6.00 6.35
N LEU A 68 2.75 6.98 5.74
CA LEU A 68 2.18 7.73 4.63
C LEU A 68 2.59 7.05 3.32
N ARG A 69 1.62 6.61 2.54
CA ARG A 69 1.81 6.12 1.17
C ARG A 69 1.27 7.14 0.19
N ILE A 70 2.04 7.46 -0.84
CA ILE A 70 1.63 8.37 -1.92
C ILE A 70 1.93 7.71 -3.26
N GLU A 71 1.02 7.83 -4.21
CA GLU A 71 1.17 7.24 -5.54
C GLU A 71 0.60 8.11 -6.66
N ASN A 72 1.24 8.07 -7.83
CA ASN A 72 0.86 8.86 -9.00
C ASN A 72 0.20 8.04 -10.13
N ILE A 73 -0.33 6.86 -9.82
CA ILE A 73 -1.07 6.03 -10.77
C ILE A 73 -2.53 5.95 -10.33
N LYS A 74 -3.44 6.26 -11.26
CA LYS A 74 -4.88 6.05 -11.08
C LYS A 74 -5.26 4.58 -11.31
N LEU A 75 -5.54 3.87 -10.22
CA LEU A 75 -6.05 2.51 -10.30
C LEU A 75 -7.48 2.46 -10.85
N GLU A 76 -7.88 1.32 -11.44
CA GLU A 76 -9.28 1.09 -11.87
C GLU A 76 -10.22 0.98 -10.67
N ILE A 77 -9.75 0.28 -9.63
CA ILE A 77 -10.43 0.14 -8.35
C ILE A 77 -9.53 0.81 -7.31
N ASP A 78 -10.13 1.69 -6.49
CA ASP A 78 -9.43 2.30 -5.37
C ASP A 78 -8.93 1.22 -4.41
N GLU A 79 -7.64 1.24 -4.06
CA GLU A 79 -7.04 0.20 -3.23
C GLU A 79 -7.65 0.17 -1.81
N GLU A 80 -8.12 1.30 -1.28
CA GLU A 80 -8.80 1.33 0.00
C GLU A 80 -10.14 0.59 -0.05
N ASN A 81 -10.86 0.61 -1.18
CA ASN A 81 -12.08 -0.20 -1.33
C ASN A 81 -11.78 -1.71 -1.22
N ILE A 82 -10.68 -2.14 -1.82
CA ILE A 82 -10.18 -3.51 -1.73
C ILE A 82 -9.81 -3.84 -0.28
N ARG A 83 -9.06 -2.95 0.39
CA ARG A 83 -8.61 -3.14 1.77
C ARG A 83 -9.77 -3.14 2.78
N GLN A 84 -10.82 -2.34 2.55
CA GLN A 84 -12.03 -2.37 3.37
C GLN A 84 -12.75 -3.71 3.26
N SER A 85 -12.88 -4.22 2.03
CA SER A 85 -13.46 -5.54 1.77
C SER A 85 -12.66 -6.66 2.43
N PHE A 86 -11.33 -6.57 2.39
CA PHE A 86 -10.44 -7.49 3.09
C PHE A 86 -10.59 -7.42 4.62
N ARG A 87 -10.57 -6.21 5.19
CA ARG A 87 -10.77 -5.97 6.64
C ARG A 87 -12.09 -6.51 7.15
N ALA A 88 -13.17 -6.33 6.38
CA ALA A 88 -14.49 -6.84 6.74
C ALA A 88 -14.50 -8.37 6.89
N GLN A 89 -13.78 -9.09 6.02
CA GLN A 89 -13.63 -10.54 6.11
C GLN A 89 -12.75 -10.98 7.29
N CYS A 90 -11.80 -10.14 7.70
CA CYS A 90 -10.89 -10.42 8.81
C CYS A 90 -11.51 -10.21 10.20
N LYS A 91 -12.69 -9.57 10.29
CA LYS A 91 -13.33 -9.22 11.56
C LYS A 91 -13.63 -10.48 12.40
N GLY A 92 -13.07 -10.55 13.61
CA GLY A 92 -13.23 -11.69 14.51
C GLY A 92 -12.34 -12.89 14.20
N SER A 93 -11.43 -12.77 13.23
CA SER A 93 -10.42 -13.79 12.92
C SER A 93 -9.10 -13.54 13.66
N ARG A 94 -8.13 -14.45 13.48
CA ARG A 94 -6.74 -14.27 13.93
C ARG A 94 -5.90 -13.41 12.98
N VAL A 95 -6.42 -13.11 11.78
CA VAL A 95 -5.73 -12.28 10.80
C VAL A 95 -6.11 -10.83 11.06
N ARG A 96 -5.11 -10.00 11.37
CA ARG A 96 -5.29 -8.57 11.63
C ARG A 96 -4.58 -7.74 10.55
N PRO A 97 -5.29 -7.27 9.50
CA PRO A 97 -4.77 -6.23 8.62
C PRO A 97 -4.42 -4.94 9.38
N PRO A 98 -3.44 -4.16 8.88
CA PRO A 98 -3.21 -2.80 9.34
C PRO A 98 -4.46 -1.92 9.19
N GLU A 99 -4.70 -1.05 10.17
CA GLU A 99 -5.74 -0.03 10.09
C GLU A 99 -5.37 1.03 9.03
N THR A 100 -6.38 1.55 8.33
CA THR A 100 -6.26 2.78 7.53
C THR A 100 -6.80 3.92 8.39
N PHE A 101 -5.97 4.90 8.73
CA PHE A 101 -6.40 6.08 9.46
C PHE A 101 -7.02 7.12 8.54
N LEU A 102 -6.48 7.26 7.33
CA LEU A 102 -6.96 8.19 6.32
C LEU A 102 -6.67 7.63 4.92
N SER A 103 -7.55 7.91 3.97
CA SER A 103 -7.36 7.57 2.56
C SER A 103 -7.98 8.66 1.70
N GLU A 104 -7.24 9.10 0.70
CA GLU A 104 -7.71 10.02 -0.34
C GLU A 104 -7.54 9.32 -1.69
N PRO A 105 -8.61 9.20 -2.50
CA PRO A 105 -8.53 8.60 -3.83
C PRO A 105 -7.66 9.46 -4.76
N PHE A 106 -7.34 8.92 -5.93
CA PHE A 106 -6.55 9.65 -6.93
C PHE A 106 -7.26 10.92 -7.40
N ASP A 107 -6.59 12.06 -7.23
CA ASP A 107 -7.05 13.37 -7.68
C ASP A 107 -6.32 13.76 -8.98
N GLU A 108 -7.06 13.86 -10.08
CA GLU A 108 -6.53 14.22 -11.41
C GLU A 108 -5.87 15.61 -11.45
N THR A 109 -6.30 16.53 -10.58
CA THR A 109 -5.75 17.89 -10.50
C THR A 109 -4.40 17.88 -9.79
N LYS A 110 -4.27 17.07 -8.73
CA LYS A 110 -3.03 16.93 -7.96
C LYS A 110 -2.05 15.95 -8.61
N GLY A 111 -2.56 14.98 -9.36
CA GLY A 111 -1.82 13.89 -9.98
C GLY A 111 -1.39 12.79 -9.01
N TYR A 112 -2.02 12.66 -7.85
CA TYR A 112 -1.70 11.61 -6.87
C TYR A 112 -2.88 11.22 -5.98
N ALA A 113 -2.77 10.01 -5.40
CA ALA A 113 -3.56 9.51 -4.27
C ALA A 113 -2.67 9.36 -3.03
N TYR A 114 -3.26 9.27 -1.84
CA TYR A 114 -2.49 8.94 -0.63
C TYR A 114 -3.30 8.17 0.41
N THR A 115 -2.60 7.36 1.21
CA THR A 115 -3.16 6.69 2.40
C THR A 115 -2.26 6.88 3.61
N VAL A 116 -2.86 7.02 4.79
CA VAL A 116 -2.17 6.96 6.07
C VAL A 116 -2.61 5.69 6.78
N ASP A 117 -1.64 4.83 7.05
CA ASP A 117 -1.85 3.50 7.59
C ASP A 117 -1.14 3.35 8.93
N GLU A 118 -1.62 2.42 9.74
CA GLU A 118 -0.89 1.94 10.91
C GLU A 118 0.50 1.44 10.50
N TYR A 119 1.52 1.91 11.21
CA TYR A 119 2.86 1.34 11.09
C TYR A 119 2.94 0.05 11.93
N VAL A 120 3.13 -1.08 11.27
CA VAL A 120 3.33 -2.37 11.93
C VAL A 120 4.83 -2.60 12.14
N ASP A 121 5.30 -2.30 13.34
CA ASP A 121 6.68 -2.54 13.76
C ASP A 121 6.87 -4.01 14.17
N ALA A 122 6.85 -4.90 13.18
CA ALA A 122 7.04 -6.32 13.38
C ALA A 122 8.00 -6.88 12.32
N PRO A 123 8.80 -7.91 12.67
CA PRO A 123 9.64 -8.58 11.70
C PRO A 123 8.79 -9.20 10.59
N SER A 124 9.34 -9.23 9.38
CA SER A 124 8.69 -9.91 8.27
C SER A 124 8.59 -11.41 8.57
N LEU A 125 7.45 -12.02 8.21
CA LEU A 125 7.25 -13.47 8.33
C LEU A 125 8.24 -14.30 7.49
N PHE A 126 8.91 -13.66 6.55
CA PHE A 126 9.85 -14.26 5.61
C PHE A 126 11.07 -13.36 5.44
N ASP A 127 12.24 -13.98 5.43
CA ASP A 127 13.49 -13.36 5.00
C ASP A 127 13.84 -13.87 3.59
N PRO A 128 13.92 -13.00 2.57
CA PRO A 128 14.36 -13.35 1.22
C PRO A 128 15.73 -14.00 1.13
N ALA A 129 16.61 -13.75 2.11
CA ALA A 129 17.95 -14.33 2.17
C ALA A 129 17.99 -15.70 2.88
N GLY A 130 16.88 -16.13 3.50
CA GLY A 130 16.77 -17.40 4.21
C GLY A 130 16.53 -18.60 3.29
N SER A 131 16.52 -19.81 3.87
CA SER A 131 16.16 -21.02 3.12
C SER A 131 14.67 -21.05 2.77
N PRO A 132 14.30 -21.53 1.56
CA PRO A 132 12.90 -21.69 1.18
C PRO A 132 12.09 -22.57 2.14
N GLU A 133 12.72 -23.58 2.73
CA GLU A 133 12.09 -24.51 3.67
C GLU A 133 11.66 -23.78 4.96
N THR A 134 12.55 -22.99 5.55
CA THR A 134 12.25 -22.22 6.75
C THR A 134 11.20 -21.13 6.48
N ALA A 135 11.23 -20.52 5.29
CA ALA A 135 10.19 -19.57 4.88
C ALA A 135 8.82 -20.26 4.75
N ALA A 136 8.76 -21.46 4.16
CA ALA A 136 7.52 -22.22 4.02
C ALA A 136 6.95 -22.67 5.38
N GLU A 137 7.82 -23.15 6.29
CA GLU A 137 7.42 -23.54 7.65
C GLU A 137 6.86 -22.37 8.45
N SER A 138 7.46 -21.18 8.31
CA SER A 138 7.02 -19.96 8.99
C SER A 138 5.73 -19.40 8.39
N PHE A 139 5.56 -19.48 7.07
CA PHE A 139 4.41 -18.92 6.36
C PHE A 139 3.16 -19.81 6.39
N ALA A 140 3.32 -21.13 6.39
CA ALA A 140 2.19 -22.07 6.26
C ALA A 140 1.10 -21.91 7.33
N PRO A 141 1.42 -21.71 8.64
CA PRO A 141 0.40 -21.45 9.66
C PRO A 141 -0.42 -20.19 9.37
N PHE A 142 0.24 -19.09 9.01
CA PHE A 142 -0.42 -17.84 8.65
C PHE A 142 -1.33 -18.03 7.42
N TYR A 143 -0.82 -18.67 6.37
CA TYR A 143 -1.59 -18.90 5.13
C TYR A 143 -2.84 -19.76 5.36
N ARG A 144 -2.77 -20.78 6.24
CA ARG A 144 -3.94 -21.59 6.59
C ARG A 144 -5.01 -20.76 7.29
N GLU A 145 -4.64 -19.88 8.21
CA GLU A 145 -5.58 -18.98 8.88
C GLU A 145 -6.14 -17.93 7.90
N LEU A 146 -5.31 -17.40 7.01
CA LEU A 146 -5.73 -16.47 5.95
C LEU A 146 -6.80 -17.09 5.04
N ARG A 147 -6.58 -18.34 4.58
CA ARG A 147 -7.53 -19.05 3.70
C ARG A 147 -8.87 -19.39 4.36
N LYS A 148 -8.89 -19.60 5.68
CA LYS A 148 -10.15 -19.78 6.42
C LYS A 148 -10.90 -18.45 6.58
N THR A 149 -10.16 -17.35 6.67
CA THR A 149 -10.69 -16.01 6.93
C THR A 149 -11.25 -15.36 5.66
N VAL A 150 -10.47 -15.41 4.57
CA VAL A 150 -10.77 -14.73 3.31
C VAL A 150 -11.40 -15.73 2.36
N THR A 151 -12.71 -15.64 2.19
CA THR A 151 -13.52 -16.62 1.45
C THR A 151 -14.10 -16.05 0.15
N LYS A 152 -14.03 -14.73 -0.04
CA LYS A 152 -14.55 -14.03 -1.22
C LYS A 152 -13.44 -13.22 -1.90
N PRO A 153 -13.46 -13.14 -3.25
CA PRO A 153 -12.60 -12.22 -3.97
C PRO A 153 -12.88 -10.76 -3.57
N PHE A 154 -11.88 -9.91 -3.78
CA PHE A 154 -11.86 -8.49 -3.48
C PHE A 154 -11.24 -7.72 -4.65
#